data_AF-A0A3D1E1H1-F1
#
_entry.id   AF-A0A3D1E1H1-F1
#
_cell.length_a   1.000
_cell.length_b   1.000
_cell.length_c   1.000
_cell.angle_alpha   90.00
_cell.angle_beta   90.00
_cell.angle_gamma   90.00
#
_symmetry.space_group_name_H-M   'P 1'
#
loop_
_entity.id
_entity.type
_entity.pdbx_description
1 polymer ?
#
loop_
_entity_poly.entity_id
_entity_poly.type
_entity_poly.pdbx_seq_one_letter_code
_entity_poly.pdbx_strand_id
1 'polypeptide(L)'
;AWRGDIDGAADLVEEIARIRGFDHLPMAHLPREDVVAKPSLSPAQARLFRLRRALAGRGLMEAVTFSFLSEDDAARFDGGAENLKLVNPISADLSVMRPSILPNLLAATVRNQDRGEADAAMFEVGPVFLGDAPEDHRTAATGIRHGNMAPR
;
A
#
# COMPACT_ATOMS: atom_id res chain seq x y z
N ALA A 1 -11.36 -27.38 -31.68
CA ALA A 1 -11.47 -25.94 -32.02
C ALA A 1 -10.18 -25.26 -31.58
N TRP A 2 -9.67 -24.26 -32.32
CA TRP A 2 -8.32 -23.67 -32.11
C TRP A 2 -8.34 -22.33 -31.34
N ARG A 3 -9.52 -21.76 -31.10
CA ARG A 3 -9.75 -20.57 -30.26
C ARG A 3 -10.45 -21.03 -28.99
N GLY A 4 -9.73 -21.01 -27.87
CA GLY A 4 -10.24 -21.36 -26.53
C GLY A 4 -10.50 -20.14 -25.64
N ASP A 5 -10.35 -18.95 -26.22
CA ASP A 5 -10.41 -17.62 -25.61
C ASP A 5 -11.68 -16.85 -26.03
N ILE A 6 -12.63 -17.51 -26.71
CA ILE A 6 -13.89 -16.92 -27.14
C ILE A 6 -15.04 -17.62 -26.43
N ASP A 7 -15.60 -16.98 -25.42
CA ASP A 7 -16.71 -17.49 -24.63
C ASP A 7 -17.98 -16.63 -24.77
N GLY A 8 -17.87 -15.35 -25.20
CA GLY A 8 -19.01 -14.45 -25.28
C GLY A 8 -18.89 -13.30 -26.30
N ALA A 9 -19.93 -12.45 -26.29
CA ALA A 9 -20.03 -11.34 -27.23
C ALA A 9 -18.93 -10.29 -27.05
N ALA A 10 -18.43 -10.11 -25.83
CA ALA A 10 -17.36 -9.16 -25.55
C ALA A 10 -16.04 -9.55 -26.26
N ASP A 11 -15.72 -10.85 -26.30
CA ASP A 11 -14.50 -11.36 -26.94
C ASP A 11 -14.53 -11.14 -28.45
N LEU A 12 -15.71 -11.28 -29.07
CA LEU A 12 -15.90 -10.97 -30.49
C LEU A 12 -15.72 -9.47 -30.77
N VAL A 13 -16.23 -8.60 -29.89
CA VAL A 13 -16.05 -7.14 -30.00
C VAL A 13 -14.57 -6.76 -29.84
N GLU A 14 -13.88 -7.39 -28.90
CA GLU A 14 -12.43 -7.22 -28.69
C GLU A 14 -11.64 -7.64 -29.93
N GLU A 15 -11.96 -8.78 -30.52
CA GLU A 15 -11.32 -9.25 -31.76
C GLU A 15 -11.55 -8.30 -32.94
N ILE A 16 -12.76 -7.76 -33.09
CA ILE A 16 -13.06 -6.76 -34.12
C ILE A 16 -12.24 -5.50 -33.88
N ALA A 17 -12.20 -5.00 -32.64
CA ALA A 17 -11.46 -3.80 -32.28
C ALA A 17 -9.95 -4.00 -32.49
N ARG A 18 -9.41 -5.16 -32.12
CA ARG A 18 -8.00 -5.55 -32.28
C ARG A 18 -7.60 -5.62 -33.76
N ILE A 19 -8.42 -6.25 -34.61
CA ILE A 19 -8.16 -6.38 -36.05
C ILE A 19 -8.28 -5.02 -36.77
N ARG A 20 -9.30 -4.23 -36.42
CA ARG A 20 -9.52 -2.91 -37.01
C ARG A 20 -8.48 -1.88 -36.53
N GLY A 21 -7.86 -2.12 -35.37
CA GLY A 21 -6.89 -1.27 -34.73
C GLY A 21 -7.55 -0.24 -33.82
N PHE A 22 -7.07 -0.17 -32.58
CA PHE A 22 -7.61 0.71 -31.53
C PHE A 22 -7.49 2.20 -31.86
N ASP A 23 -6.45 2.60 -32.60
CA ASP A 23 -6.21 4.01 -32.97
C ASP A 23 -7.34 4.61 -33.81
N HIS A 24 -8.09 3.77 -34.50
CA HIS A 24 -9.18 4.24 -35.32
C HIS A 24 -10.48 4.43 -34.50
N LEU A 25 -10.55 3.96 -33.23
CA LEU A 25 -11.76 4.09 -32.40
C LEU A 25 -12.02 5.58 -32.12
N PRO A 26 -13.29 6.03 -32.21
CA PRO A 26 -13.61 7.43 -31.97
C PRO A 26 -13.31 7.79 -30.50
N MET A 27 -12.57 8.87 -30.29
CA MET A 27 -12.40 9.47 -28.97
C MET A 27 -13.70 10.16 -28.57
N ALA A 28 -14.57 9.43 -27.86
CA ALA A 28 -15.81 9.95 -27.30
C ALA A 28 -15.61 10.33 -25.83
N HIS A 29 -16.16 11.46 -25.41
CA HIS A 29 -16.25 11.79 -23.99
C HIS A 29 -17.28 10.87 -23.33
N LEU A 30 -16.99 10.42 -22.11
CA LEU A 30 -18.00 9.73 -21.30
C LEU A 30 -19.19 10.68 -21.08
N PRO A 31 -20.43 10.18 -21.20
CA PRO A 31 -21.61 10.98 -20.91
C PRO A 31 -21.58 11.44 -19.45
N ARG A 32 -21.97 12.70 -19.21
CA ARG A 32 -22.14 13.20 -17.84
C ARG A 32 -23.47 12.69 -17.30
N GLU A 33 -23.42 11.71 -16.42
CA GLU A 33 -24.63 11.17 -15.77
C GLU A 33 -25.20 12.15 -14.73
N ASP A 34 -24.34 12.93 -14.05
CA ASP A 34 -24.72 13.92 -13.04
C ASP A 34 -24.22 15.35 -13.42
N VAL A 35 -25.02 16.37 -13.10
CA VAL A 35 -24.66 17.80 -13.28
C VAL A 35 -23.63 18.27 -12.24
N VAL A 36 -23.67 17.67 -11.04
CA VAL A 36 -22.77 17.98 -9.92
C VAL A 36 -21.91 16.75 -9.63
N ALA A 37 -20.60 16.95 -9.61
CA ALA A 37 -19.67 15.89 -9.26
C ALA A 37 -19.89 15.42 -7.82
N LYS A 38 -20.14 14.12 -7.65
CA LYS A 38 -20.17 13.48 -6.33
C LYS A 38 -18.74 13.43 -5.75
N PRO A 39 -18.57 13.53 -4.42
CA PRO A 39 -17.27 13.32 -3.81
C PRO A 39 -16.68 11.97 -4.23
N SER A 40 -15.48 12.00 -4.81
CA SER A 40 -14.79 10.79 -5.28
C SER A 40 -14.12 9.99 -4.16
N LEU A 41 -14.00 10.58 -2.97
CA LEU A 41 -13.37 9.96 -1.81
C LEU A 41 -14.40 9.68 -0.71
N SER A 42 -14.32 8.48 -0.14
CA SER A 42 -15.02 8.18 1.10
C SER A 42 -14.44 9.00 2.26
N PRO A 43 -15.22 9.22 3.34
CA PRO A 43 -14.72 9.90 4.53
C PRO A 43 -13.46 9.27 5.12
N ALA A 44 -13.32 7.93 5.02
CA ALA A 44 -12.13 7.20 5.45
C ALA A 44 -10.92 7.53 4.57
N GLN A 45 -11.07 7.50 3.24
CA GLN A 45 -10.00 7.87 2.30
C GLN A 45 -9.54 9.32 2.50
N ALA A 46 -10.49 10.26 2.62
CA ALA A 46 -10.19 11.67 2.87
C ALA A 46 -9.46 11.90 4.21
N ARG A 47 -9.73 11.07 5.22
CA ARG A 47 -9.04 11.13 6.52
C ARG A 47 -7.57 10.75 6.39
N LEU A 48 -7.23 9.75 5.58
CA LEU A 48 -5.83 9.35 5.34
C LEU A 48 -5.03 10.48 4.68
N PHE A 49 -5.61 11.19 3.70
CA PHE A 49 -4.96 12.36 3.09
C PHE A 49 -4.67 13.46 4.10
N ARG A 50 -5.65 13.79 4.98
CA ARG A 50 -5.45 14.78 6.04
C ARG A 50 -4.38 14.34 7.04
N LEU A 51 -4.33 13.06 7.37
CA LEU A 51 -3.36 12.50 8.31
C LEU A 51 -1.93 12.58 7.77
N ARG A 52 -1.71 12.20 6.50
CA ARG A 52 -0.41 12.37 5.82
C ARG A 52 0.05 13.82 5.85
N ARG A 53 -0.83 14.76 5.48
CA ARG A 53 -0.51 16.19 5.50
C ARG A 53 -0.21 16.70 6.92
N ALA A 54 -0.90 16.21 7.94
CA ALA A 54 -0.65 16.59 9.33
C ALA A 54 0.69 16.08 9.85
N LEU A 55 1.10 14.86 9.49
CA LEU A 55 2.39 14.28 9.85
C LEU A 55 3.54 14.96 9.09
N ALA A 56 3.37 15.21 7.79
CA ALA A 56 4.31 15.99 6.99
C ALA A 56 4.46 17.42 7.53
N GLY A 57 3.36 18.07 7.90
CA GLY A 57 3.36 19.41 8.52
C GLY A 57 4.03 19.45 9.90
N ARG A 58 4.25 18.30 10.54
CA ARG A 58 5.05 18.15 11.77
C ARG A 58 6.54 17.88 11.48
N GLY A 59 6.97 17.87 10.22
CA GLY A 59 8.36 17.63 9.84
C GLY A 59 8.78 16.17 9.87
N LEU A 60 7.84 15.24 9.64
CA LEU A 60 8.16 13.83 9.35
C LEU A 60 8.13 13.62 7.82
N MET A 61 9.02 12.78 7.30
CA MET A 61 9.03 12.37 5.89
C MET A 61 8.23 11.08 5.70
N GLU A 62 7.43 11.00 4.63
CA GLU A 62 6.66 9.78 4.36
C GLU A 62 7.59 8.68 3.82
N ALA A 63 7.53 7.50 4.44
CA ALA A 63 8.16 6.28 3.99
C ALA A 63 7.08 5.31 3.46
N VAL A 64 7.48 4.43 2.56
CA VAL A 64 6.67 3.31 2.09
C VAL A 64 7.53 2.06 2.21
N THR A 65 7.26 1.23 3.20
CA THR A 65 7.96 -0.04 3.38
C THR A 65 7.14 -1.22 2.86
N PHE A 66 7.78 -2.39 2.75
CA PHE A 66 7.04 -3.63 2.56
C PHE A 66 6.05 -3.86 3.70
N SER A 67 4.93 -4.51 3.40
CA SER A 67 3.97 -5.02 4.39
C SER A 67 4.46 -6.30 5.06
N PHE A 68 5.63 -6.80 4.65
CA PHE A 68 6.26 -8.02 5.15
C PHE A 68 7.51 -7.69 5.95
N LEU A 69 7.88 -8.60 6.84
CA LEU A 69 9.10 -8.56 7.64
C LEU A 69 9.53 -9.98 7.99
N SER A 70 10.70 -10.10 8.62
CA SER A 70 11.21 -11.37 9.13
C SER A 70 10.33 -11.90 10.26
N GLU A 71 10.32 -13.21 10.46
CA GLU A 71 9.61 -13.83 11.58
C GLU A 71 10.13 -13.32 12.93
N ASP A 72 11.45 -13.17 13.07
CA ASP A 72 12.10 -12.66 14.28
C ASP A 72 11.64 -11.23 14.61
N ASP A 73 11.56 -10.35 13.61
CA ASP A 73 11.08 -8.99 13.83
C ASP A 73 9.57 -8.96 14.09
N ALA A 74 8.79 -9.84 13.46
CA ALA A 74 7.36 -9.93 13.74
C ALA A 74 7.10 -10.37 15.19
N ALA A 75 7.83 -11.39 15.68
CA ALA A 75 7.69 -11.90 17.04
C ALA A 75 7.99 -10.84 18.13
N ARG A 76 8.86 -9.87 17.85
CA ARG A 76 9.18 -8.76 18.76
C ARG A 76 8.06 -7.73 18.92
N PHE A 77 7.07 -7.74 18.02
CA PHE A 77 5.97 -6.77 17.98
C PHE A 77 4.60 -7.47 17.97
N ASP A 78 4.48 -8.55 18.74
CA ASP A 78 3.27 -9.36 18.89
C ASP A 78 2.71 -9.93 17.57
N GLY A 79 3.59 -10.14 16.58
CA GLY A 79 3.30 -10.82 15.32
C GLY A 79 3.84 -12.24 15.27
N GLY A 80 3.95 -12.79 14.07
CA GLY A 80 4.48 -14.15 13.85
C GLY A 80 3.43 -15.26 13.96
N ALA A 81 2.15 -14.91 14.13
CA ALA A 81 1.07 -15.90 14.08
C ALA A 81 1.10 -16.70 12.76
N GLU A 82 0.87 -18.01 12.83
CA GLU A 82 0.99 -18.90 11.67
C GLU A 82 0.07 -18.49 10.51
N ASN A 83 -1.13 -17.97 10.80
CA ASN A 83 -2.05 -17.48 9.77
C ASN A 83 -1.59 -16.17 9.10
N LEU A 84 -0.61 -15.47 9.66
CA LEU A 84 0.00 -14.27 9.07
C LEU A 84 1.31 -14.57 8.34
N LYS A 85 1.74 -15.84 8.28
CA LYS A 85 2.92 -16.26 7.51
C LYS A 85 2.56 -16.50 6.06
N LEU A 86 3.41 -16.04 5.14
CA LEU A 86 3.24 -16.31 3.72
C LEU A 86 3.61 -17.76 3.39
N VAL A 87 2.76 -18.42 2.61
CA VAL A 87 3.02 -19.79 2.14
C VAL A 87 4.21 -19.84 1.16
N ASN A 88 4.37 -18.82 0.33
CA ASN A 88 5.46 -18.73 -0.65
C ASN A 88 6.11 -17.34 -0.61
N PRO A 89 6.99 -17.08 0.38
CA PRO A 89 7.60 -15.77 0.54
C PRO A 89 8.70 -15.53 -0.49
N ILE A 90 8.93 -14.26 -0.83
CA ILE A 90 10.02 -13.84 -1.72
C ILE A 90 11.40 -14.17 -1.10
N SER A 91 11.52 -13.99 0.22
CA SER A 91 12.70 -14.33 1.02
C SER A 91 12.32 -14.57 2.49
N ALA A 92 13.22 -15.16 3.27
CA ALA A 92 13.02 -15.36 4.71
C ALA A 92 12.86 -14.05 5.49
N ASP A 93 13.49 -12.95 5.02
CA ASP A 93 13.38 -11.62 5.61
C ASP A 93 12.03 -10.92 5.31
N LEU A 94 11.19 -11.50 4.45
CA LEU A 94 9.91 -10.97 4.00
C LEU A 94 8.83 -12.07 4.05
N SER A 95 8.77 -12.80 5.17
CA SER A 95 7.96 -14.02 5.30
C SER A 95 6.68 -13.85 6.10
N VAL A 96 6.54 -12.79 6.90
CA VAL A 96 5.39 -12.57 7.79
C VAL A 96 4.73 -11.23 7.50
N MET A 97 3.40 -11.18 7.52
CA MET A 97 2.62 -9.95 7.45
C MET A 97 2.83 -9.09 8.70
N ARG A 98 2.98 -7.78 8.54
CA ARG A 98 3.28 -6.87 9.66
C ARG A 98 2.08 -6.66 10.61
N PRO A 99 2.24 -6.90 11.93
CA PRO A 99 1.21 -6.56 12.92
C PRO A 99 1.18 -5.05 13.22
N SER A 100 2.28 -4.36 12.93
CA SER A 100 2.51 -2.93 13.12
C SER A 100 3.44 -2.41 12.04
N ILE A 101 3.37 -1.12 11.73
CA ILE A 101 4.28 -0.45 10.79
C ILE A 101 5.65 -0.14 11.46
N LEU A 102 5.67 -0.05 12.79
CA LEU A 102 6.85 0.36 13.55
C LEU A 102 8.12 -0.47 13.29
N PRO A 103 8.09 -1.81 13.18
CA PRO A 103 9.29 -2.61 12.91
C PRO A 103 9.94 -2.23 11.58
N ASN A 104 9.12 -2.02 10.55
CA ASN A 104 9.62 -1.65 9.23
C ASN A 104 10.22 -0.23 9.23
N LEU A 105 9.64 0.72 9.98
CA LEU A 105 10.20 2.06 10.16
C LEU A 105 11.50 2.06 10.96
N LEU A 106 11.63 1.18 11.96
CA LEU A 106 12.89 0.97 12.69
C LEU A 106 13.97 0.42 11.75
N ALA A 107 13.67 -0.62 10.98
CA ALA A 107 14.59 -1.16 9.99
C ALA A 107 14.98 -0.11 8.94
N ALA A 108 14.05 0.75 8.51
CA ALA A 108 14.34 1.88 7.64
C ALA A 108 15.26 2.91 8.31
N THR A 109 15.09 3.16 9.60
CA THR A 109 15.95 4.07 10.38
C THR A 109 17.38 3.53 10.43
N VAL A 110 17.55 2.25 10.79
CA VAL A 110 18.87 1.58 10.81
C VAL A 110 19.54 1.67 9.44
N ARG A 111 18.82 1.38 8.35
CA ARG A 111 19.38 1.51 6.99
C ARG A 111 19.84 2.92 6.62
N ASN A 112 19.20 3.96 7.17
CA ASN A 112 19.64 5.34 6.98
C ASN A 112 20.89 5.66 7.81
N GLN A 113 20.93 5.19 9.06
CA GLN A 113 22.09 5.34 9.94
C GLN A 113 23.34 4.65 9.38
N ASP A 114 23.19 3.45 8.84
CA ASP A 114 24.27 2.71 8.16
C ASP A 114 24.83 3.47 6.94
N ARG A 115 24.07 4.45 6.42
CA ARG A 115 24.45 5.33 5.31
C ARG A 115 24.92 6.71 5.77
N GLY A 116 25.07 6.93 7.07
CA GLY A 116 25.58 8.18 7.66
C GLY A 116 24.50 9.18 8.06
N GLU A 117 23.22 8.88 7.88
CA GLU A 117 22.11 9.74 8.31
C GLU A 117 21.73 9.40 9.77
N ALA A 118 22.32 10.13 10.71
CA ALA A 118 22.13 9.88 12.15
C ALA A 118 20.72 10.26 12.67
N ASP A 119 20.09 11.23 12.01
CA ASP A 119 18.80 11.79 12.41
C ASP A 119 17.69 11.30 11.46
N ALA A 120 16.59 10.79 12.02
CA ALA A 120 15.47 10.30 11.22
C ALA A 120 14.14 10.77 11.80
N ALA A 121 13.28 11.36 10.95
CA ALA A 121 11.89 11.62 11.27
C ALA A 121 11.04 11.10 10.12
N MET A 122 10.47 9.91 10.29
CA MET A 122 9.71 9.23 9.24
C MET A 122 8.33 8.84 9.73
N PHE A 123 7.37 8.79 8.80
CA PHE A 123 6.06 8.22 9.07
C PHE A 123 5.59 7.38 7.90
N GLU A 124 4.66 6.46 8.16
CA GLU A 124 3.96 5.74 7.11
C GLU A 124 2.47 5.63 7.50
N VAL A 125 1.61 5.70 6.49
CA VAL A 125 0.17 5.43 6.60
C VAL A 125 -0.16 4.25 5.68
N GLY A 126 -0.48 3.11 6.26
CA GLY A 126 -0.60 1.86 5.51
C GLY A 126 -1.31 0.75 6.28
N PRO A 127 -1.47 -0.43 5.64
CA PRO A 127 -2.15 -1.56 6.26
C PRO A 127 -1.28 -2.21 7.36
N VAL A 128 -1.95 -2.73 8.37
CA VAL A 128 -1.45 -3.66 9.39
C VAL A 128 -2.42 -4.84 9.49
N PHE A 129 -1.91 -6.00 9.88
CA PHE A 129 -2.61 -7.27 9.79
C PHE A 129 -2.65 -7.91 11.17
N LEU A 130 -3.86 -7.97 11.77
CA LEU A 130 -4.08 -8.61 13.08
C LEU A 130 -4.56 -10.07 12.94
N GLY A 131 -4.87 -10.48 11.71
CA GLY A 131 -5.39 -11.77 11.29
C GLY A 131 -5.45 -11.82 9.75
N ASP A 132 -5.80 -12.97 9.20
CA ASP A 132 -5.85 -13.26 7.76
C ASP A 132 -7.22 -13.00 7.13
N ALA A 133 -8.22 -12.67 7.95
CA ALA A 133 -9.54 -12.28 7.48
C ALA A 133 -9.58 -10.79 7.09
N PRO A 134 -10.38 -10.39 6.08
CA PRO A 134 -10.50 -8.99 5.67
C PRO A 134 -10.84 -8.00 6.79
N GLU A 135 -11.64 -8.42 7.76
CA GLU A 135 -12.05 -7.65 8.94
C GLU A 135 -10.91 -7.38 9.94
N ASP A 136 -9.85 -8.18 9.91
CA ASP A 136 -8.68 -8.03 10.78
C ASP A 136 -7.64 -7.07 10.19
N HIS A 137 -7.84 -6.62 8.94
CA HIS A 137 -6.99 -5.64 8.29
C HIS A 137 -7.35 -4.24 8.76
N ARG A 138 -6.35 -3.50 9.24
CA ARG A 138 -6.53 -2.11 9.67
C ARG A 138 -5.58 -1.19 8.92
N THR A 139 -5.99 0.05 8.72
CA THR A 139 -5.06 1.11 8.31
C THR A 139 -4.53 1.80 9.56
N ALA A 140 -3.22 1.81 9.72
CA ALA A 140 -2.53 2.52 10.79
C ALA A 140 -1.74 3.71 10.23
N ALA A 141 -1.49 4.70 11.09
CA ALA A 141 -0.47 5.71 10.86
C ALA A 141 0.54 5.63 11.99
N THR A 142 1.79 5.46 11.63
CA THR A 142 2.89 5.28 12.57
C THR A 142 4.01 6.23 12.21
N GLY A 143 4.61 6.85 13.22
CA GLY A 143 5.74 7.74 13.04
C GLY A 143 6.87 7.38 14.00
N ILE A 144 8.10 7.58 13.55
CA ILE A 144 9.31 7.44 14.34
C ILE A 144 10.12 8.74 14.27
N ARG A 145 10.73 9.10 15.39
CA ARG A 145 11.76 10.13 15.47
C ARG A 145 12.97 9.53 16.18
N HIS A 146 14.15 9.75 15.61
CA HIS A 146 15.42 9.34 16.17
C HIS A 146 16.44 10.47 15.98
N GLY A 147 17.37 10.60 16.93
CA GLY A 147 18.37 11.66 16.94
C GLY A 147 17.79 13.02 17.32
N ASN A 148 18.39 14.10 16.82
CA ASN A 148 18.05 15.48 17.12
C ASN A 148 16.82 16.00 16.34
N MET A 149 15.80 15.14 16.25
CA MET A 149 14.57 15.38 15.49
C MET A 149 13.35 15.65 16.37
N ALA A 150 13.54 15.98 17.66
CA ALA A 150 12.42 16.42 18.50
C ALA A 150 11.75 17.68 17.93
N PRO A 151 10.42 17.85 18.02
CA PRO A 151 9.76 19.05 17.53
C PRO A 151 10.35 20.28 18.24
N ARG A 152 10.79 21.27 17.46
CA ARG A 152 11.01 22.64 17.97
C ARG A 152 9.68 23.33 18.21
#